data_AF-A0A9D7EFT1-F1
#
_entry.id   AF-A0A9D7EFT1-F1
#
_cell.length_a   1.000
_cell.length_b   1.000
_cell.length_c   1.000
_cell.angle_alpha   90.00
_cell.angle_beta   90.00
_cell.angle_gamma   90.00
#
_symmetry.space_group_name_H-M   'P 1'
#
loop_
_entity.id
_entity.type
_entity.pdbx_description
1 polymer ?
#
loop_
_entity_poly.entity_id
_entity_poly.type
_entity_poly.pdbx_seq_one_letter_code
_entity_poly.pdbx_strand_id
1 'polypeptide(L)' 'MFDVSDPASPVAGGFASTGLSPSSVAISAAHVFVVNATGNSLQVFALAGIGDPLRRWRSGHGR' A
#
# COMPACT_ATOMS: atom_id res chain seq x y z
N MET A 1 1.76 -4.93 5.24
CA MET A 1 0.33 -4.65 5.15
C MET A 1 -0.42 -5.92 5.53
N PHE A 2 -1.48 -5.77 6.31
CA PHE A 2 -2.27 -6.87 6.82
C PHE A 2 -3.74 -6.66 6.42
N ASP A 3 -4.38 -7.72 5.94
CA ASP A 3 -5.84 -7.82 5.91
C ASP A 3 -6.30 -8.14 7.34
N VAL A 4 -7.19 -7.29 7.85
CA VAL A 4 -7.72 -7.38 9.22
C VAL A 4 -9.25 -7.52 9.21
N SER A 5 -9.81 -8.04 8.12
CA SER A 5 -11.25 -8.27 7.98
C SER A 5 -11.78 -9.26 9.02
N ASP A 6 -10.94 -10.21 9.44
CA ASP A 6 -11.09 -10.94 10.70
C ASP A 6 -10.09 -10.39 11.74
N PRO A 7 -10.55 -9.62 12.75
CA PRO A 7 -9.67 -9.04 13.77
C PRO A 7 -9.01 -10.09 14.69
N ALA A 8 -9.54 -11.31 14.76
CA ALA A 8 -8.92 -12.41 15.51
C ALA A 8 -7.80 -13.11 14.71
N SER A 9 -7.81 -12.97 13.37
CA SER A 9 -6.92 -13.69 12.46
C SER A 9 -6.37 -12.78 11.34
N PRO A 10 -5.49 -11.81 11.65
CA PRO A 10 -4.91 -10.94 10.64
C PRO A 10 -4.04 -11.72 9.63
N VAL A 11 -4.15 -11.39 8.34
CA VAL A 11 -3.42 -12.06 7.25
C VAL A 11 -2.43 -11.09 6.60
N ALA A 12 -1.17 -11.50 6.40
CA ALA A 12 -0.18 -10.67 5.73
C ALA A 12 -0.44 -10.60 4.20
N GLY A 13 -0.67 -9.40 3.66
CA GLY A 13 -0.99 -9.17 2.25
C GLY A 13 0.16 -8.62 1.40
N GLY A 14 1.24 -8.13 2.01
CA GLY A 14 2.42 -7.63 1.29
C GLY A 14 3.16 -6.51 2.02
N PHE A 15 4.18 -5.94 1.37
CA PHE A 15 5.01 -4.87 1.93
C PHE A 15 5.28 -3.79 0.87
N ALA A 16 5.50 -2.56 1.32
CA ALA A 16 5.93 -1.45 0.48
C ALA A 16 7.21 -0.85 1.07
N SER A 17 8.22 -0.67 0.22
CA SER A 17 9.47 -0.03 0.62
C SER A 17 9.31 1.48 0.70
N THR A 18 9.85 2.08 1.76
CA THR A 18 9.90 3.53 1.96
C THR A 18 11.29 4.07 1.67
N GLY A 19 11.45 5.39 1.74
CA GLY A 19 12.75 6.07 1.63
C GLY A 19 13.56 6.00 2.92
N LEU A 20 14.52 6.92 3.06
CA LEU A 20 15.43 6.94 4.20
C LEU A 20 14.78 7.59 5.43
N SER A 21 14.82 6.87 6.56
CA SER A 21 14.30 7.31 7.87
C SER A 21 12.84 7.79 7.79
N PRO A 22 11.88 6.90 7.46
CA PRO A 22 10.46 7.23 7.55
C PRO A 22 10.10 7.62 8.99
N SER A 23 9.47 8.77 9.16
CA SER A 23 9.24 9.40 10.47
C SER A 23 7.76 9.50 10.85
N SER A 24 6.87 9.57 9.84
CA SER A 24 5.43 9.71 10.07
C SER A 24 4.64 9.11 8.90
N VAL A 25 3.45 8.62 9.23
CA VAL A 25 2.47 8.08 8.29
C VAL A 25 1.11 8.74 8.51
N ALA A 26 0.41 9.06 7.43
CA ALA A 26 -0.97 9.56 7.46
C ALA A 26 -1.79 8.87 6.37
N ILE A 27 -3.11 8.77 6.60
CA ILE A 27 -4.03 8.15 5.65
C ILE A 27 -5.13 9.15 5.33
N SER A 28 -5.43 9.32 4.05
CA SER A 28 -6.58 10.09 3.59
C SER A 28 -7.20 9.43 2.38
N ALA A 29 -8.51 9.20 2.45
CA ALA A 29 -9.26 8.42 1.47
C ALA A 29 -8.55 7.09 1.15
N ALA A 30 -8.19 6.87 -0.12
CA ALA A 30 -7.51 5.67 -0.57
C ALA A 30 -5.97 5.80 -0.65
N HIS A 31 -5.36 6.76 0.05
CA HIS A 31 -3.92 7.03 -0.04
C HIS A 31 -3.23 7.02 1.33
N VAL A 32 -2.02 6.49 1.33
CA VAL A 32 -1.09 6.49 2.46
C VAL A 32 0.07 7.42 2.13
N PHE A 33 0.36 8.34 3.04
CA PHE A 33 1.39 9.36 2.93
C PHE A 33 2.49 9.04 3.92
N VAL A 34 3.74 8.99 3.45
CA VAL A 34 4.91 8.70 4.28
C VAL A 34 5.94 9.81 4.14
N VAL A 35 6.32 10.41 5.26
CA VAL A 35 7.37 11.43 5.32
C VAL A 35 8.71 10.77 5.66
N ASN A 36 9.65 10.81 4.72
CA ASN A 36 11.02 10.33 4.88
C ASN A 36 11.91 11.51 5.27
N ALA A 37 12.24 11.62 6.57
CA ALA A 37 12.90 12.80 7.11
C ALA A 37 14.31 12.99 6.54
N THR A 38 15.14 11.95 6.60
CA THR A 38 16.52 11.99 6.07
C THR A 38 16.52 12.05 4.54
N GLY A 39 15.57 11.36 3.90
CA GLY A 39 15.42 11.37 2.45
C GLY A 39 14.78 12.64 1.89
N ASN A 40 14.38 13.60 2.74
CA ASN A 40 13.67 14.84 2.41
C ASN A 40 12.59 14.66 1.32
N SER A 41 11.75 13.64 1.48
CA SER A 41 10.76 13.24 0.48
C SER A 41 9.44 12.81 1.10
N LEU A 42 8.36 13.05 0.34
CA LEU A 42 7.03 12.53 0.62
C LEU A 42 6.71 11.42 -0.38
N GLN A 43 6.43 10.22 0.12
CA GLN A 43 5.93 9.12 -0.70
C GLN A 43 4.43 8.96 -0.53
N VAL A 44 3.74 8.72 -1.64
CA VAL A 44 2.29 8.49 -1.69
C VAL A 44 2.04 7.11 -2.26
N PHE A 45 1.33 6.28 -1.51
CA PHE A 45 0.91 4.95 -1.94
C PHE A 45 -0.61 4.90 -2.04
N ALA A 46 -1.14 4.33 -3.12
CA ALA A 46 -2.58 4.10 -3.26
C ALA A 46 -2.96 2.75 -2.67
N LEU A 47 -3.98 2.67 -1.82
CA LEU A 47 -4.48 1.43 -1.24
C LEU A 47 -4.92 0.42 -2.31
N ALA A 48 -5.46 0.87 -3.45
CA ALA A 48 -5.77 0.01 -4.60
C ALA A 48 -4.53 -0.51 -5.36
N GLY A 49 -3.34 0.00 -5.06
CA GLY A 49 -2.06 -0.55 -5.49
C GLY A 49 -1.37 -1.36 -4.41
N ILE A 50 -1.76 -1.19 -3.14
CA ILE A 50 -1.24 -1.92 -1.99
C ILE A 50 -2.26 -3.02 -1.64
N GLY A 51 -2.20 -4.14 -2.36
CA GLY A 51 -3.12 -5.27 -2.15
C GLY A 51 -3.60 -5.95 -3.43
N ASP A 52 -3.35 -5.33 -4.59
CA ASP A 52 -3.67 -5.90 -5.90
C ASP A 52 -2.39 -6.44 -6.61
N PRO A 53 -1.88 -7.64 -6.28
CA PRO A 53 -0.84 -8.28 -7.09
C PRO A 53 -1.35 -8.73 -8.48
N LEU A 54 -2.65 -8.61 -8.78
CA LEU A 54 -3.29 -9.24 -9.95
C LEU A 54 -4.04 -8.30 -10.90
N ARG A 55 -3.57 -7.06 -11.08
CA ARG A 55 -4.12 -6.17 -12.12
C ARG A 55 -3.52 -6.40 -13.52
N ARG A 56 -3.06 -7.63 -13.84
CA ARG A 56 -2.53 -7.99 -15.18
C ARG A 56 -3.33 -9.01 -15.99
N TRP A 57 -4.46 -9.57 -15.53
CA TRP A 57 -5.14 -10.61 -16.33
C TRP A 57 -6.61 -10.38 -16.69
N ARG A 58 -7.20 -9.21 -16.38
CA ARG A 58 -8.53 -8.86 -16.91
C ARG A 58 -8.43 -7.80 -18.01
N SER A 59 -7.66 -8.10 -19.04
CA SER A 59 -7.81 -7.50 -20.37
C SER A 59 -7.55 -8.58 -21.42
N GLY A 60 -8.59 -9.37 -21.66
CA GLY A 60 -8.66 -10.39 -22.70
C GLY A 60 -10.11 -10.81 -22.87
N HIS A 61 -10.86 -10.02 -23.63
CA HIS A 61 -12.16 -10.35 -24.23
C HIS A 61 -12.12 -11.77 -24.84
N GLY A 62 -13.14 -12.62 -24.83
CA GLY A 62 -14.55 -12.35 -25.12
C GLY A 62 -14.90 -13.07 -26.44
N ARG A 63 -15.74 -14.11 -26.34
CA ARG A 63 -16.19 -15.10 -27.36
C ARG A 63 -15.27 -16.30 -27.57
#